data_AF-A0AAV4GCK5-F1
#
_entry.id   AF-A0AAV4GCK5-F1
#
_cell.length_a   1.000
_cell.length_b   1.000
_cell.length_c   1.000
_cell.angle_alpha   90.00
_cell.angle_beta   90.00
_cell.angle_gamma   90.00
#
_symmetry.space_group_name_H-M   'P 1'
#
loop_
_entity.id
_entity.type
_entity.pdbx_description
1 polymer ?
#
loop_
_entity_poly.entity_id
_entity_poly.type
_entity_poly.pdbx_seq_one_letter_code
_entity_poly.pdbx_strand_id
1 'polypeptide(L)'
;MMYGCEARSQKKDDDKRIEAAEMWFYRRILRVKWTDKITNESVLKELKTERTLLNLINARKLKYVGHALRNHRTLLMKTVSEGRLDGRRRKGRPPISLVTNLTTVCGLSLHQIVQKSHDRAGWQQKVRSSIATANTASGCNVHIKVNNL
;
A
#
# COMPACT_ATOMS: atom_id res chain seq x y z
N MET A 1 11.32 -6.13 11.36
CA MET A 1 11.26 -6.06 9.88
C MET A 1 10.59 -4.79 9.32
N MET A 2 9.61 -4.17 9.99
CA MET A 2 8.86 -3.00 9.43
C MET A 2 9.45 -1.61 9.73
N TYR A 3 10.52 -1.51 10.51
CA TYR A 3 11.06 -0.21 10.92
C TYR A 3 11.53 0.58 9.68
N GLY A 4 11.03 1.81 9.54
CA GLY A 4 11.39 2.71 8.44
C GLY A 4 10.77 2.38 7.07
N CYS A 5 9.80 1.46 6.98
CA CYS A 5 9.00 1.27 5.76
C CYS A 5 8.11 2.49 5.46
N GLU A 6 7.75 3.24 6.50
CA GLU A 6 6.84 4.40 6.44
C GLU A 6 7.43 5.59 5.67
N ALA A 7 8.75 5.74 5.72
CA ALA A 7 9.47 6.86 5.12
C ALA A 7 10.09 6.54 3.74
N ARG A 8 10.05 5.28 3.29
CA ARG A 8 10.64 4.83 2.03
C ARG A 8 9.62 4.68 0.91
N SER A 9 9.98 5.15 -0.28
CA SER A 9 9.29 4.79 -1.52
C SER A 9 9.43 3.28 -1.77
N GLN A 10 8.32 2.58 -1.98
CA GLN A 10 8.33 1.17 -2.37
C GLN A 10 8.28 1.03 -3.88
N LYS A 11 9.06 0.10 -4.43
CA LYS A 11 8.90 -0.34 -5.82
C LYS A 11 7.84 -1.44 -5.88
N LYS A 12 7.21 -1.60 -7.04
CA LYS A 12 6.29 -2.71 -7.29
C LYS A 12 6.92 -4.09 -7.02
N ASP A 13 8.23 -4.23 -7.22
CA ASP A 13 8.94 -5.47 -6.93
C ASP A 13 9.08 -5.72 -5.42
N ASP A 14 9.21 -4.66 -4.62
CA ASP A 14 9.21 -4.79 -3.16
C ASP A 14 7.84 -5.22 -2.66
N ASP A 15 6.77 -4.70 -3.27
CA ASP A 15 5.38 -5.10 -2.96
C ASP A 15 5.16 -6.59 -3.25
N LYS A 16 5.59 -7.07 -4.42
CA LYS A 16 5.54 -8.51 -4.77
C LYS A 16 6.33 -9.39 -3.80
N ARG A 17 7.51 -8.93 -3.36
CA ARG A 17 8.33 -9.67 -2.39
C ARG A 17 7.64 -9.75 -1.03
N ILE A 18 6.97 -8.68 -0.61
CA ILE A 18 6.19 -8.64 0.64
C ILE A 18 5.00 -9.61 0.56
N GLU A 19 4.27 -9.62 -0.56
CA GLU A 19 3.16 -10.57 -0.78
C GLU A 19 3.66 -12.03 -0.77
N ALA A 20 4.80 -12.31 -1.42
CA ALA A 20 5.39 -13.65 -1.42
C ALA A 20 5.85 -14.07 -0.02
N ALA A 21 6.43 -13.15 0.75
CA ALA A 21 6.83 -13.40 2.15
C ALA A 21 5.60 -13.67 3.03
N GLU A 22 4.51 -12.91 2.86
CA GLU A 22 3.24 -13.14 3.56
C GLU A 22 2.69 -14.54 3.27
N MET A 23 2.65 -14.94 2.00
CA MET A 23 2.23 -16.30 1.61
C MET A 23 3.13 -17.40 2.20
N TRP A 24 4.43 -17.14 2.27
CA TRP A 24 5.38 -18.08 2.86
C TRP A 24 5.15 -18.26 4.37
N PHE A 25 4.87 -17.18 5.10
CA PHE A 25 4.49 -17.26 6.51
C PHE A 25 3.21 -18.08 6.71
N TYR A 26 2.17 -17.85 5.90
CA TYR A 26 0.92 -18.61 5.99
C TYR A 26 1.11 -20.10 5.72
N ARG A 27 1.86 -20.47 4.68
CA ARG A 27 2.17 -21.89 4.40
C ARG A 27 2.94 -22.56 5.54
N ARG A 28 3.82 -21.81 6.21
CA ARG A 28 4.58 -22.30 7.35
C ARG A 28 3.71 -22.51 8.59
N ILE A 29 2.77 -21.60 8.86
CA ILE A 29 1.81 -21.73 9.97
C ILE A 29 0.90 -22.95 9.76
N LEU A 30 0.37 -23.12 8.55
CA LEU A 30 -0.47 -24.26 8.17
C LEU A 30 0.32 -25.58 7.96
N ARG A 31 1.65 -25.54 8.05
CA ARG A 31 2.55 -26.69 7.84
C ARG A 31 2.32 -27.41 6.49
N VAL A 32 1.93 -26.65 5.46
CA VAL A 32 1.66 -27.19 4.12
C VAL A 32 2.97 -27.69 3.51
N LYS A 33 2.98 -28.96 3.06
CA LYS A 33 4.12 -29.50 2.33
C LYS A 33 4.07 -29.02 0.89
N TRP A 34 5.24 -28.92 0.27
CA TRP A 34 5.33 -28.56 -1.15
C TRP A 34 4.64 -29.59 -2.06
N THR A 35 4.50 -30.83 -1.60
CA THR A 35 3.83 -31.95 -2.28
C THR A 35 2.34 -31.74 -2.47
N ASP A 36 1.72 -30.97 -1.56
CA ASP A 36 0.27 -30.82 -1.51
C ASP A 36 -0.25 -29.89 -2.63
N LYS A 37 0.67 -29.23 -3.37
CA LYS A 37 0.39 -28.36 -4.54
C LYS A 37 -0.77 -27.39 -4.31
N ILE A 38 -0.90 -26.87 -3.09
CA ILE A 38 -2.01 -26.00 -2.69
C ILE A 38 -1.85 -24.60 -3.30
N THR A 39 -2.92 -24.12 -3.94
CA THR A 39 -2.98 -22.78 -4.54
C THR A 39 -2.97 -21.69 -3.47
N ASN A 40 -2.44 -20.51 -3.81
CA ASN A 40 -2.39 -19.37 -2.87
C ASN A 40 -3.80 -18.94 -2.41
N GLU A 41 -4.81 -19.06 -3.27
CA GLU A 41 -6.20 -18.74 -2.95
C GLU A 41 -6.79 -19.69 -1.91
N SER A 42 -6.46 -20.99 -2.00
CA SER A 42 -6.92 -21.98 -1.02
C SER A 42 -6.34 -21.70 0.36
N VAL A 43 -5.05 -21.33 0.44
CA VAL A 43 -4.39 -20.95 1.70
C VAL A 43 -5.08 -19.75 2.36
N LEU A 44 -5.47 -18.75 1.57
CA LEU A 44 -6.18 -17.57 2.07
C LEU A 44 -7.61 -17.90 2.52
N LYS A 45 -8.33 -18.78 1.79
CA LYS A 45 -9.66 -19.25 2.18
C LYS A 45 -9.64 -20.02 3.50
N GLU A 46 -8.65 -20.87 3.70
CA GLU A 46 -8.50 -21.68 4.92
C GLU A 46 -8.27 -20.81 6.15
N LEU A 47 -7.43 -19.78 6.03
CA LEU A 47 -7.20 -18.80 7.10
C LEU A 47 -8.35 -17.80 7.27
N LYS A 48 -9.31 -17.76 6.33
CA LYS A 48 -10.39 -16.76 6.26
C LYS A 48 -9.86 -15.32 6.35
N THR A 49 -8.65 -15.09 5.85
CA THR A 49 -7.97 -13.79 5.90
C THR A 49 -7.47 -13.40 4.52
N GLU A 50 -7.58 -12.12 4.19
CA GLU A 50 -6.98 -11.56 2.99
C GLU A 50 -5.53 -11.12 3.22
N ARG A 51 -4.84 -10.67 2.16
CA ARG A 51 -3.49 -10.10 2.28
C ARG A 51 -3.54 -8.83 3.13
N THR A 52 -2.98 -8.87 4.34
CA THR A 52 -3.05 -7.77 5.31
C THR A 52 -1.76 -6.98 5.39
N LEU A 53 -0.62 -7.61 5.05
CA LEU A 53 0.70 -7.05 5.35
C LEU A 53 1.00 -5.78 4.53
N LEU A 54 0.75 -5.84 3.23
CA LEU A 54 0.91 -4.69 2.33
C LEU A 54 -0.01 -3.53 2.76
N ASN A 55 -1.25 -3.85 3.11
CA ASN A 55 -2.26 -2.87 3.54
C ASN A 55 -1.87 -2.19 4.85
N LEU A 56 -1.32 -2.95 5.80
CA LEU A 56 -0.82 -2.41 7.05
C LEU A 56 0.36 -1.45 6.83
N ILE A 57 1.29 -1.80 5.94
CA ILE A 57 2.42 -0.93 5.58
C ILE A 57 1.91 0.37 4.95
N ASN A 58 0.97 0.27 4.00
CA ASN A 58 0.36 1.44 3.37
C ASN A 58 -0.39 2.31 4.38
N ALA A 59 -1.16 1.73 5.29
CA ALA A 59 -1.83 2.47 6.34
C ALA A 59 -0.87 3.20 7.28
N ARG A 60 0.24 2.55 7.66
CA ARG A 60 1.29 3.17 8.48
C ARG A 60 1.98 4.33 7.75
N LYS A 61 2.29 4.17 6.46
CA LYS A 61 2.79 5.25 5.60
C LYS A 61 1.85 6.46 5.60
N LEU A 62 0.55 6.23 5.41
CA LEU A 62 -0.42 7.33 5.40
C LEU A 62 -0.55 8.01 6.76
N LYS A 63 -0.49 7.25 7.86
CA LYS A 63 -0.44 7.83 9.21
C LYS A 63 0.80 8.70 9.40
N TYR A 64 1.97 8.21 8.97
CA TYR A 64 3.23 8.96 9.04
C TYR A 64 3.17 10.25 8.22
N VAL A 65 2.67 10.19 6.98
CA VAL A 65 2.51 11.37 6.12
C VAL A 65 1.56 12.38 6.75
N GLY A 66 0.40 11.95 7.23
CA GLY A 66 -0.53 12.85 7.91
C GLY A 66 0.04 13.44 9.20
N HIS A 67 0.89 12.73 9.93
CA HIS A 67 1.60 13.28 11.09
C HIS A 67 2.66 14.30 10.65
N ALA A 68 3.48 13.97 9.66
CA ALA A 68 4.57 14.81 9.17
C ALA A 68 4.08 16.11 8.52
N LEU A 69 2.95 16.09 7.82
CA LEU A 69 2.34 17.28 7.21
C LEU A 69 1.69 18.22 8.24
N ARG A 70 1.20 17.68 9.37
CA ARG A 70 0.63 18.48 10.47
C ARG A 70 1.71 19.05 11.39
N ASN A 71 2.85 18.39 11.51
CA ASN A 71 3.89 18.80 12.44
C ASN A 71 4.82 19.84 11.80
N HIS A 72 4.79 21.07 12.33
CA HIS A 72 5.64 22.17 11.88
C HIS A 72 7.15 21.92 12.08
N ARG A 73 7.55 20.99 12.95
CA ARG A 73 8.95 20.59 13.15
C ARG A 73 9.48 19.65 12.07
N THR A 74 8.61 18.99 11.32
CA THR A 74 8.99 18.04 10.26
C THR A 74 9.08 18.75 8.90
N LEU A 75 9.88 19.82 8.85
CA LEU A 75 10.05 20.67 7.67
C LEU A 75 10.45 19.88 6.41
N LEU A 76 11.22 18.80 6.57
CA LEU A 76 11.69 17.98 5.45
C LEU A 76 10.55 17.40 4.61
N MET A 77 9.47 16.93 5.22
CA MET A 77 8.33 16.35 4.47
C MET A 77 7.50 17.44 3.79
N LYS A 78 7.38 18.61 4.43
CA LYS A 78 6.77 19.80 3.83
C LYS A 78 7.59 20.25 2.61
N THR A 79 8.91 20.36 2.74
CA THR A 79 9.83 20.69 1.64
C THR A 79 9.86 19.62 0.54
N VAL A 80 9.75 18.33 0.86
CA VAL A 80 9.67 17.26 -0.16
C VAL A 80 8.33 17.31 -0.91
N SER A 81 7.27 17.76 -0.25
CA SER A 81 5.96 17.94 -0.87
C SER A 81 5.89 19.22 -1.71
N GLU A 82 6.47 20.31 -1.22
CA GLU A 82 6.45 21.63 -1.87
C GLU A 82 7.57 21.79 -2.92
N GLY A 83 8.70 21.10 -2.75
CA GLY A 83 9.90 21.18 -3.60
C GLY A 83 9.77 20.45 -4.94
N ARG A 84 8.54 20.29 -5.45
CA ARG A 84 8.30 19.78 -6.80
C ARG A 84 8.67 20.87 -7.80
N LEU A 85 9.95 20.92 -8.16
CA LEU A 85 10.41 21.67 -9.32
C LEU A 85 9.92 20.95 -10.57
N ASP A 86 9.17 21.64 -11.43
CA ASP A 86 8.75 21.13 -12.74
C ASP A 86 9.99 20.93 -13.62
N GLY A 87 10.50 19.69 -13.66
CA GLY A 87 11.70 19.34 -14.39
C GLY A 87 11.85 17.84 -14.63
N ARG A 88 12.55 17.47 -15.70
CA ARG A 88 12.90 16.07 -15.97
C ARG A 88 13.87 15.57 -14.90
N ARG A 89 13.60 14.39 -14.33
CA ARG A 89 14.48 13.75 -13.34
C ARG A 89 15.77 13.31 -14.03
N ARG A 90 16.93 13.59 -13.41
CA ARG A 90 18.23 13.09 -13.85
C ARG A 90 18.27 11.55 -13.88
N LYS A 91 18.97 11.00 -14.87
CA LYS A 91 19.22 9.56 -15.01
C LYS A 91 19.93 9.04 -13.73
N GLY A 92 19.48 7.91 -13.18
CA GLY A 92 20.03 7.32 -11.95
C GLY A 92 19.27 7.60 -10.65
N ARG A 93 18.41 8.64 -10.60
CA ARG A 93 17.51 8.85 -9.45
C ARG A 93 16.42 7.76 -9.45
N PRO A 94 16.01 7.20 -8.29
CA PRO A 94 14.93 6.23 -8.23
C PRO A 94 13.67 6.74 -8.96
N PRO A 95 13.05 5.92 -9.82
CA PRO A 95 11.95 6.37 -10.68
C PRO A 95 10.68 6.70 -9.88
N ILE A 96 10.49 6.08 -8.72
CA ILE A 96 9.32 6.25 -7.87
C ILE A 96 9.66 7.22 -6.73
N SER A 97 9.07 8.40 -6.79
CA SER A 97 9.12 9.37 -5.69
C SER A 97 8.11 9.02 -4.61
N LEU A 98 8.34 9.51 -3.39
CA LEU A 98 7.39 9.35 -2.29
C LEU A 98 6.02 9.92 -2.67
N VAL A 99 5.98 11.10 -3.28
CA VAL A 99 4.75 11.72 -3.81
C VAL A 99 4.04 10.80 -4.81
N THR A 100 4.78 10.23 -5.77
CA THR A 100 4.21 9.30 -6.76
C THR A 100 3.63 8.07 -6.08
N ASN A 101 4.34 7.49 -5.11
CA ASN A 101 3.85 6.35 -4.33
C ASN A 101 2.58 6.71 -3.54
N LEU A 102 2.53 7.88 -2.92
CA LEU A 102 1.36 8.36 -2.16
C LEU A 102 0.15 8.62 -3.05
N THR A 103 0.36 9.22 -4.23
CA THR A 103 -0.71 9.41 -5.22
C THR A 103 -1.24 8.07 -5.71
N THR A 104 -0.38 7.07 -5.95
CA THR A 104 -0.82 5.72 -6.31
C THR A 104 -1.61 5.04 -5.19
N VAL A 105 -1.18 5.17 -3.93
CA VAL A 105 -1.86 4.54 -2.78
C VAL A 105 -3.17 5.24 -2.41
N CYS A 106 -3.22 6.58 -2.44
CA CYS A 106 -4.41 7.34 -2.06
C CYS A 106 -5.41 7.53 -3.21
N GLY A 107 -4.96 7.47 -4.46
CA GLY A 107 -5.71 7.93 -5.63
C GLY A 107 -5.97 9.44 -5.62
N LEU A 108 -5.18 10.22 -4.86
CA LEU A 108 -5.35 11.66 -4.68
C LEU A 108 -4.12 12.43 -5.16
N SER A 109 -4.34 13.65 -5.63
CA SER A 109 -3.23 14.55 -5.94
C SER A 109 -2.52 14.98 -4.65
N LEU A 110 -1.25 15.40 -4.77
CA LEU A 110 -0.47 15.85 -3.62
C LEU A 110 -1.15 17.01 -2.88
N HIS A 111 -1.73 17.96 -3.61
CA HIS A 111 -2.46 19.08 -3.03
C HIS A 111 -3.66 18.61 -2.19
N GLN A 112 -4.44 17.66 -2.73
CA GLN A 112 -5.57 17.06 -2.01
C GLN A 112 -5.10 16.28 -0.78
N ILE A 113 -3.94 15.62 -0.84
CA ILE A 113 -3.34 14.92 0.31
C ILE A 113 -2.98 15.93 1.41
N VAL A 114 -2.31 17.03 1.08
CA VAL A 114 -1.95 18.07 2.04
C VAL A 114 -3.20 18.67 2.68
N GLN A 115 -4.16 19.12 1.87
CA GLN A 115 -5.40 19.72 2.35
C GLN A 115 -6.20 18.77 3.27
N LYS A 116 -6.40 17.52 2.84
CA LYS A 116 -7.12 16.51 3.65
C LYS A 116 -6.33 16.03 4.85
N SER A 117 -5.00 16.16 4.84
CA SER A 117 -4.18 15.80 5.99
C SER A 117 -4.41 16.77 7.16
N HIS A 118 -4.74 18.03 6.94
CA HIS A 118 -5.03 18.96 8.03
C HIS A 118 -6.27 18.53 8.85
N ASP A 119 -7.29 17.97 8.20
CA ASP A 119 -8.41 17.34 8.89
C ASP A 119 -8.00 15.97 9.47
N ARG A 120 -7.92 15.89 10.81
CA ARG A 120 -7.55 14.64 11.50
C ARG A 120 -8.60 13.55 11.32
N ALA A 121 -9.89 13.90 11.40
CA ALA A 121 -10.98 12.93 11.35
C ALA A 121 -11.14 12.38 9.93
N GLY A 122 -11.20 13.26 8.94
CA GLY A 122 -11.27 12.87 7.52
C GLY A 122 -10.05 12.06 7.07
N TRP A 123 -8.85 12.41 7.54
CA TRP A 123 -7.64 11.63 7.23
C TRP A 123 -7.68 10.23 7.84
N GLN A 124 -8.08 10.10 9.11
CA GLN A 124 -8.21 8.79 9.76
C GLN A 124 -9.24 7.92 9.04
N GLN A 125 -10.37 8.50 8.63
CA GLN A 125 -11.37 7.78 7.85
C GLN A 125 -10.82 7.32 6.51
N LYS A 126 -10.02 8.15 5.83
CA LYS A 126 -9.36 7.78 4.58
C LYS A 126 -8.37 6.62 4.78
N VAL A 127 -7.55 6.66 5.83
CA VAL A 127 -6.62 5.55 6.18
C VAL A 127 -7.38 4.26 6.48
N ARG A 128 -8.51 4.33 7.20
CA ARG A 128 -9.38 3.18 7.44
C ARG A 128 -9.99 2.66 6.13
N SER A 129 -10.47 3.54 5.27
CA SER A 129 -11.02 3.16 3.96
C SER A 129 -9.97 2.51 3.05
N SER A 130 -8.70 2.96 3.08
CA SER A 130 -7.64 2.31 2.31
C SER A 130 -7.32 0.90 2.78
N ILE A 131 -7.58 0.59 4.05
CA ILE A 131 -7.49 -0.77 4.58
C ILE A 131 -8.73 -1.57 4.12
N ALA A 132 -9.92 -0.97 4.13
CA ALA A 132 -11.18 -1.63 3.81
C ALA A 132 -11.38 -1.92 2.30
N THR A 133 -10.99 -1.03 1.40
CA THR A 133 -11.14 -1.22 -0.06
C THR A 133 -10.26 -2.35 -0.59
N ALA A 134 -9.12 -2.60 0.03
CA ALA A 134 -8.29 -3.75 -0.31
C ALA A 134 -8.89 -5.09 0.18
N ASN A 135 -9.76 -5.04 1.20
CA ASN A 135 -10.48 -6.21 1.74
C ASN A 135 -11.75 -6.59 0.94
N THR A 136 -12.05 -5.86 -0.14
CA THR A 136 -13.25 -6.11 -0.98
C THR A 136 -12.88 -6.53 -2.41
N ALA A 137 -11.67 -6.19 -2.86
CA ALA A 137 -11.18 -6.53 -4.20
C ALA A 137 -10.76 -8.01 -4.35
N SER A 138 -10.67 -8.78 -3.26
CA SER A 138 -10.42 -10.23 -3.31
C SER A 138 -11.71 -11.07 -3.43
N GLY A 139 -12.89 -10.43 -3.41
CA GLY A 139 -14.20 -11.11 -3.41
C GLY A 139 -14.93 -11.17 -4.76
N CYS A 140 -14.37 -10.63 -5.85
CA CYS A 140 -15.06 -10.62 -7.14
C CYS A 140 -14.14 -11.05 -8.28
N ASN A 141 -14.14 -12.35 -8.58
CA ASN A 141 -13.93 -12.83 -9.95
C ASN A 141 -14.64 -14.17 -10.20
N VAL A 142 -15.95 -14.15 -10.43
CA VAL A 142 -16.61 -15.06 -11.38
C VAL A 142 -17.82 -14.36 -11.99
N HIS A 143 -17.63 -13.72 -13.14
CA HIS A 143 -18.61 -13.83 -14.21
C HIS A 143 -17.85 -13.93 -15.54
N ILE A 144 -17.58 -15.19 -15.89
CA ILE A 144 -17.21 -15.63 -17.22
C ILE A 144 -18.33 -15.14 -18.16
N LYS A 145 -17.98 -14.28 -19.12
CA LYS A 145 -18.80 -14.09 -20.32
C LYS A 145 -18.78 -15.42 -21.07
N VAL A 146 -19.81 -16.23 -20.88
CA VAL A 146 -20.13 -17.31 -21.81
C VAL A 146 -21.04 -16.70 -22.87
N ASN A 147 -20.48 -16.41 -24.03
CA ASN A 147 -21.26 -16.17 -25.24
C ASN A 147 -21.94 -17.50 -25.63
N ASN A 148 -23.24 -17.45 -25.89
CA ASN A 148 -23.94 -18.36 -26.80
C ASN A 148 -25.26 -17.70 -27.22
N LEU A 149 -25.23 -16.98 -28.34
CA LEU A 149 -25.92 -17.27 -29.60
C LEU A 149 -25.41 -16.29 -30.67
#